data_AF-A0A511Z8S2-F1
#
_entry.id   AF-A0A511Z8S2-F1
#
_cell.length_a   1.000
_cell.length_b   1.000
_cell.length_c   1.000
_cell.angle_alpha   90.00
_cell.angle_beta   90.00
_cell.angle_gamma   90.00
#
_symmetry.space_group_name_H-M   'P 1'
#
loop_
_entity.id
_entity.type
_entity.pdbx_description
1 polymer ?
#
loop_
_entity_poly.entity_id
_entity_poly.type
_entity_poly.pdbx_seq_one_letter_code
_entity_poly.pdbx_strand_id
1 'polypeptide(L)'
;MKMQPAFQRFVNGIVRQTDCNQEERVDLYDELLSHLECAFIDYKKQGYSEEEAIRTAMSNFGTEQEIGKQLQEAMYPYRKGMMLALSIVSLLFAYSVYACQLFIMGDAHIPWLILAVLISTAILFVTVRPVTSLNRRLWMNSLLLVHLVVFFYGLLLATDLLRPYSTGLTIIALILIVLSIILVYRTTIYDFPSERQLLRKDAKRLHFINITTGIFIVFVTLFFLWAFLWFAPAGSPVFLILLIPIGSWILSYTLQMVLLAKQKKTWAYAIVFLQTAIIMAAIAFWFINIF
;
A
#
# COMPACT_ATOMS: atom_id res chain seq x y z
N MET A 1 -32.37 26.13 -0.54
CA MET A 1 -31.73 26.75 0.64
C MET A 1 -30.36 27.23 0.20
N LYS A 2 -29.97 28.49 0.44
CA LYS A 2 -28.60 28.92 0.08
C LYS A 2 -27.63 28.27 1.06
N MET A 3 -26.68 27.50 0.52
CA MET A 3 -25.60 26.87 1.28
C MET A 3 -24.78 27.95 2.00
N GLN A 4 -24.54 27.78 3.30
CA GLN A 4 -23.76 28.73 4.09
C GLN A 4 -22.26 28.59 3.75
N PRO A 5 -21.57 29.64 3.24
CA PRO A 5 -20.16 29.57 2.87
C PRO A 5 -19.24 29.17 4.04
N ALA A 6 -19.65 29.49 5.27
CA ALA A 6 -18.93 29.13 6.49
C ALA A 6 -18.82 27.60 6.67
N PHE A 7 -19.91 26.86 6.45
CA PHE A 7 -19.91 25.39 6.55
C PHE A 7 -19.05 24.77 5.46
N GLN A 8 -19.15 25.25 4.23
CA GLN A 8 -18.30 24.74 3.14
C GLN A 8 -16.82 24.89 3.45
N ARG A 9 -16.40 26.05 3.99
CA ARG A 9 -15.01 26.27 4.37
C ARG A 9 -14.57 25.33 5.51
N PHE A 10 -15.42 25.17 6.52
CA PHE A 10 -15.17 24.31 7.67
C PHE A 10 -15.04 22.84 7.27
N VAL A 11 -16.00 22.31 6.50
CA VAL A 11 -15.98 20.93 6.00
C VAL A 11 -14.78 20.71 5.09
N ASN A 12 -14.45 21.66 4.21
CA ASN A 12 -13.22 21.56 3.41
C ASN A 12 -11.96 21.47 4.27
N GLY A 13 -11.91 22.19 5.40
CA GLY A 13 -10.84 22.11 6.38
C GLY A 13 -10.71 20.74 7.02
N ILE A 14 -11.84 20.12 7.40
CA ILE A 14 -11.88 18.75 7.94
C ILE A 14 -11.43 17.74 6.90
N VAL A 15 -12.05 17.75 5.72
CA VAL A 15 -11.83 16.71 4.71
C VAL A 15 -10.40 16.76 4.15
N ARG A 16 -9.76 17.94 4.10
CA ARG A 16 -8.33 18.07 3.73
C ARG A 16 -7.38 17.37 4.70
N GLN A 17 -7.82 17.07 5.91
CA GLN A 17 -7.01 16.37 6.92
C GLN A 17 -7.20 14.86 6.89
N THR A 18 -8.17 14.37 6.12
CA THR A 18 -8.44 12.95 5.91
C THR A 18 -7.73 12.43 4.65
N ASP A 19 -7.22 11.21 4.71
CA ASP A 19 -6.57 10.49 3.61
C ASP A 19 -7.59 9.80 2.70
N CYS A 20 -8.56 10.58 2.24
CA CYS A 20 -9.61 10.13 1.35
C CYS A 20 -9.21 10.35 -0.11
N ASN A 21 -9.56 9.41 -0.98
CA ASN A 21 -9.50 9.66 -2.42
C ASN A 21 -10.59 10.66 -2.84
N GLN A 22 -10.63 11.03 -4.13
CA GLN A 22 -11.56 12.05 -4.62
C GLN A 22 -13.04 11.71 -4.39
N GLU A 23 -13.43 10.45 -4.57
CA GLU A 23 -14.82 10.00 -4.40
C GLU A 23 -15.20 9.99 -2.92
N GLU A 24 -14.40 9.34 -2.07
CA GLU A 24 -14.59 9.34 -0.61
C GLU A 24 -14.60 10.76 -0.02
N ARG A 25 -13.79 11.65 -0.61
CA ARG A 25 -13.72 13.06 -0.22
C ARG A 25 -15.02 13.79 -0.52
N VAL A 26 -15.66 13.49 -1.65
CA VAL A 26 -16.96 14.07 -2.00
C VAL A 26 -18.04 13.51 -1.09
N ASP A 27 -18.08 12.19 -0.90
CA ASP A 27 -19.08 11.54 -0.04
C ASP A 27 -18.98 12.02 1.41
N LEU A 28 -17.76 12.06 1.98
CA LEU A 28 -17.49 12.59 3.33
C LEU A 28 -17.82 14.08 3.44
N TYR A 29 -17.54 14.86 2.38
CA TYR A 29 -17.88 16.27 2.35
C TYR A 29 -19.40 16.47 2.40
N ASP A 30 -20.15 15.73 1.59
CA ASP A 30 -21.61 15.83 1.52
C ASP A 30 -22.26 15.36 2.82
N GLU A 31 -21.78 14.27 3.44
CA GLU A 31 -22.27 13.76 4.72
C GLU A 31 -22.05 14.77 5.86
N LEU A 32 -20.82 15.29 6.02
CA LEU A 32 -20.50 16.28 7.05
C LEU A 32 -21.30 17.57 6.86
N LEU A 33 -21.46 18.01 5.61
CA LEU A 33 -22.25 19.20 5.30
C LEU A 33 -23.73 18.99 5.66
N SER A 34 -24.31 17.84 5.31
CA SER A 34 -25.70 17.51 5.63
C SER A 34 -25.94 17.51 7.15
N HIS A 35 -25.02 16.95 7.94
CA HIS A 35 -25.14 16.97 9.39
C HIS A 35 -25.05 18.39 9.99
N LEU A 36 -24.17 19.24 9.47
CA LEU A 36 -24.08 20.64 9.90
C LEU A 36 -25.35 21.43 9.55
N GLU A 37 -25.93 21.20 8.38
CA GLU A 37 -27.19 21.82 7.98
C GLU A 37 -28.35 21.36 8.87
N CYS A 38 -28.42 20.07 9.22
CA CYS A 38 -29.41 19.56 10.16
C CYS A 38 -29.27 20.22 11.54
N ALA A 39 -28.04 20.26 12.08
CA ALA A 39 -27.75 20.91 13.36
C ALA A 39 -28.13 22.40 13.35
N PHE A 40 -27.81 23.11 12.27
CA PHE A 40 -28.20 24.50 12.08
C PHE A 40 -29.72 24.69 12.10
N ILE A 41 -30.48 23.86 11.38
CA ILE A 41 -31.95 23.91 11.36
C ILE A 41 -32.50 23.71 12.76
N ASP A 42 -31.93 22.79 13.54
CA ASP A 42 -32.38 22.51 14.90
C ASP A 42 -32.09 23.69 15.85
N TYR A 43 -30.94 24.34 15.76
CA TYR A 43 -30.68 25.58 16.51
C TYR A 43 -31.57 26.74 16.06
N LYS A 44 -31.87 26.86 14.75
CA LYS A 44 -32.85 27.85 14.27
C LYS A 44 -34.23 27.63 14.86
N LYS A 45 -34.69 26.37 14.97
CA LYS A 45 -35.97 26.02 15.62
C LYS A 45 -35.97 26.33 17.13
N GLN A 46 -34.83 26.26 17.79
CA GLN A 46 -34.65 26.63 19.19
C GLN A 46 -34.61 28.15 19.43
N GLY A 47 -34.72 28.97 18.38
CA GLY A 47 -34.81 30.43 18.49
C GLY A 47 -33.47 31.17 18.36
N TYR A 48 -32.38 30.47 18.04
CA TYR A 48 -31.09 31.12 17.81
C TYR A 48 -31.13 32.02 16.57
N SER A 49 -30.38 33.13 16.62
CA SER A 49 -30.11 33.94 15.43
C SER A 49 -29.32 33.12 14.40
N GLU A 50 -29.30 33.58 13.14
CA GLU A 50 -28.61 32.85 12.07
C GLU A 50 -27.10 32.69 12.34
N GLU A 51 -26.43 33.75 12.75
CA GLU A 51 -25.00 33.72 13.08
C GLU A 51 -24.71 32.84 14.30
N GLU A 52 -25.54 32.93 15.35
CA GLU A 52 -25.38 32.09 16.54
C GLU A 52 -25.63 30.62 16.25
N ALA A 53 -26.62 30.29 15.41
CA ALA A 53 -26.90 28.92 15.01
C ALA A 53 -25.73 28.33 14.21
N ILE A 54 -25.12 29.09 13.30
CA ILE A 54 -23.93 28.67 12.54
C ILE A 54 -22.75 28.42 13.49
N ARG A 55 -22.44 29.39 14.36
CA ARG A 55 -21.32 29.29 15.30
C ARG A 55 -21.52 28.12 16.25
N THR A 56 -22.73 27.94 16.77
CA THR A 56 -23.05 26.85 17.71
C THR A 56 -22.97 25.49 17.01
N ALA A 57 -23.49 25.36 15.79
CA ALA A 57 -23.38 24.12 15.01
C ALA A 57 -21.92 23.72 14.78
N MET A 58 -21.06 24.66 14.35
CA MET A 58 -19.63 24.40 14.14
C MET A 58 -18.89 24.11 15.45
N SER A 59 -19.15 24.89 16.50
CA SER A 59 -18.51 24.70 17.81
C SER A 59 -18.84 23.36 18.45
N ASN A 60 -20.09 22.89 18.30
CA ASN A 60 -20.51 21.59 18.82
C ASN A 60 -19.98 20.42 17.97
N PHE A 61 -19.69 20.67 16.69
CA PHE A 61 -18.95 19.73 15.85
C PHE A 61 -17.49 19.59 16.28
N GLY A 62 -16.86 20.66 16.78
CA GLY A 62 -15.46 20.67 17.23
C GLY A 62 -14.53 21.44 16.29
N THR A 63 -13.22 21.31 16.49
CA THR A 63 -12.25 21.98 15.61
C THR A 63 -11.98 21.17 14.35
N GLU A 64 -11.70 21.84 13.22
CA GLU A 64 -11.40 21.17 11.94
C GLU A 64 -10.27 20.14 12.09
N GLN A 65 -9.29 20.44 12.93
CA GLN A 65 -8.11 19.61 13.17
C GLN A 65 -8.39 18.36 13.99
N GLU A 66 -9.16 18.53 15.06
CA GLU A 66 -9.55 17.43 15.92
C GLU A 66 -10.46 16.44 15.19
N ILE A 67 -11.50 16.95 14.51
CA ILE A 67 -12.46 16.12 13.77
C ILE A 67 -11.81 15.44 12.59
N GLY A 68 -10.97 16.16 11.83
CA GLY A 68 -10.19 15.56 10.75
C GLY A 68 -9.32 14.39 11.23
N LYS A 69 -8.66 14.54 12.39
CA LYS A 69 -7.85 13.48 13.00
C LYS A 69 -8.69 12.30 13.49
N GLN A 70 -9.79 12.56 14.19
CA GLN A 70 -10.69 11.51 14.69
C GLN A 70 -11.30 10.70 13.54
N LEU A 71 -11.75 11.38 12.47
CA LEU A 71 -12.23 10.73 11.25
C LEU A 71 -11.14 9.89 10.60
N GLN A 72 -9.92 10.41 10.48
CA GLN A 72 -8.80 9.66 9.93
C GLN A 72 -8.48 8.39 10.75
N GLU A 73 -8.52 8.48 12.08
CA GLU A 73 -8.26 7.35 12.98
C GLU A 73 -9.41 6.34 12.94
N ALA A 74 -10.66 6.79 12.82
CA ALA A 74 -11.83 5.92 12.66
C ALA A 74 -11.81 5.18 11.33
N MET A 75 -11.49 5.88 10.22
CA MET A 75 -11.44 5.28 8.88
C MET A 75 -10.21 4.38 8.69
N TYR A 76 -9.05 4.77 9.23
CA TYR A 76 -7.76 4.12 8.98
C TYR A 76 -6.93 3.90 10.27
N PRO A 77 -7.41 3.07 11.21
CA PRO A 77 -6.83 2.97 12.56
C PRO A 77 -5.38 2.49 12.54
N TYR A 78 -4.46 3.18 13.21
CA TYR A 78 -3.03 2.82 13.29
C TYR A 78 -2.23 2.82 11.97
N ARG A 79 -2.83 3.12 10.80
CA ARG A 79 -2.12 3.07 9.50
C ARG A 79 -0.87 3.96 9.50
N LYS A 80 -1.01 5.21 9.93
CA LYS A 80 0.11 6.16 10.04
C LYS A 80 1.18 5.67 11.02
N GLY A 81 0.78 5.16 12.18
CA GLY A 81 1.69 4.65 13.20
C GLY A 81 2.50 3.45 12.70
N MET A 82 1.86 2.48 12.05
CA MET A 82 2.53 1.31 11.48
C MET A 82 3.52 1.69 10.37
N MET A 83 3.17 2.66 9.51
CA MET A 83 4.07 3.14 8.45
C MET A 83 5.28 3.90 8.99
N LEU A 84 5.07 4.73 10.02
CA LEU A 84 6.17 5.39 10.73
C LEU A 84 7.09 4.36 11.38
N ALA A 85 6.52 3.40 12.12
CA ALA A 85 7.29 2.32 12.73
C ALA A 85 8.08 1.52 11.68
N LEU A 86 7.44 1.13 10.58
CA LEU A 86 8.10 0.42 9.48
C LEU A 86 9.30 1.22 8.98
N SER A 87 9.11 2.50 8.62
CA SER A 87 10.18 3.31 8.03
C SER A 87 11.35 3.58 8.98
N ILE A 88 11.08 3.89 10.26
CA ILE A 88 12.12 4.19 11.25
C ILE A 88 12.92 2.92 11.57
N VAL A 89 12.23 1.81 11.89
CA VAL A 89 12.90 0.54 12.20
C VAL A 89 13.66 0.01 10.99
N SER A 90 13.14 0.23 9.78
CA SER A 90 13.82 -0.11 8.52
C SER A 90 15.13 0.65 8.32
N LEU A 91 15.16 1.95 8.61
CA LEU A 91 16.39 2.75 8.53
C LEU A 91 17.43 2.25 9.53
N LEU A 92 17.03 2.04 10.78
CA LEU A 92 17.92 1.51 11.82
C LEU A 92 18.48 0.14 11.40
N PHE A 93 17.61 -0.76 10.94
CA PHE A 93 18.00 -2.08 10.44
C PHE A 93 19.00 -1.99 9.28
N ALA A 94 18.75 -1.13 8.29
CA ALA A 94 19.62 -0.97 7.13
C ALA A 94 21.04 -0.57 7.52
N TYR A 95 21.17 0.44 8.40
CA TYR A 95 22.47 0.85 8.92
C TYR A 95 23.13 -0.23 9.78
N SER A 96 22.37 -0.93 10.63
CA SER A 96 22.90 -1.99 11.48
C SER A 96 23.46 -3.16 10.67
N VAL A 97 22.71 -3.67 9.68
CA VAL A 97 23.17 -4.76 8.80
C VAL A 97 24.39 -4.32 8.01
N TYR A 98 24.35 -3.12 7.40
CA TYR A 98 25.50 -2.62 6.63
C TYR A 98 26.75 -2.47 7.50
N ALA A 99 26.63 -1.90 8.70
CA ALA A 99 27.76 -1.74 9.61
C ALA A 99 28.32 -3.10 10.04
N CYS A 100 27.45 -4.08 10.35
CA CYS A 100 27.90 -5.42 10.69
C CYS A 100 28.61 -6.10 9.51
N GLN A 101 28.05 -6.01 8.30
CA GLN A 101 28.69 -6.55 7.09
C GLN A 101 30.06 -5.92 6.85
N LEU A 102 30.16 -4.58 6.95
CA LEU A 102 31.41 -3.86 6.74
C LEU A 102 32.47 -4.19 7.80
N PHE A 103 32.12 -4.16 9.09
CA PHE A 103 33.11 -4.27 10.17
C PHE A 103 33.42 -5.71 10.59
N ILE A 104 32.48 -6.65 10.39
CA ILE A 104 32.65 -8.05 10.78
C ILE A 104 33.11 -8.89 9.60
N MET A 105 32.47 -8.73 8.44
CA MET A 105 32.80 -9.52 7.24
C MET A 105 33.82 -8.83 6.34
N GLY A 106 33.96 -7.50 6.44
CA GLY A 106 34.81 -6.72 5.54
C GLY A 106 34.12 -6.36 4.21
N ASP A 107 32.83 -6.69 4.05
CA ASP A 107 32.10 -6.55 2.81
C ASP A 107 31.22 -5.29 2.79
N ALA A 108 31.48 -4.42 1.81
CA ALA A 108 30.80 -3.14 1.67
C ALA A 108 29.64 -3.22 0.65
N HIS A 109 28.44 -3.59 1.10
CA HIS A 109 27.23 -3.61 0.27
C HIS A 109 26.59 -2.21 0.07
N ILE A 110 27.37 -1.25 -0.42
CA ILE A 110 26.96 0.16 -0.60
C ILE A 110 25.68 0.30 -1.46
N PRO A 111 25.53 -0.40 -2.60
CA PRO A 111 24.32 -0.25 -3.43
C PRO A 111 23.03 -0.63 -2.69
N TRP A 112 23.08 -1.69 -1.87
CA TRP A 112 21.93 -2.11 -1.08
C TRP A 112 21.57 -1.08 -0.01
N LEU A 113 22.56 -0.55 0.73
CA LEU A 113 22.33 0.47 1.73
C LEU A 113 21.64 1.70 1.13
N ILE A 114 22.12 2.19 -0.01
CA ILE A 114 21.54 3.35 -0.70
C ILE A 114 20.07 3.08 -1.05
N LEU A 115 19.76 1.92 -1.63
CA LEU A 115 18.38 1.53 -1.94
C LEU A 115 17.51 1.45 -0.68
N ALA A 116 17.99 0.79 0.36
CA ALA A 116 17.25 0.60 1.61
C ALA A 116 16.92 1.94 2.29
N VAL A 117 17.90 2.85 2.34
CA VAL A 117 17.73 4.20 2.90
C VAL A 117 16.78 5.04 2.05
N LEU A 118 16.95 5.04 0.72
CA LEU A 118 16.10 5.81 -0.19
C LEU A 118 14.63 5.38 -0.06
N ILE A 119 14.36 4.07 -0.10
CA ILE A 119 12.99 3.55 -0.02
C ILE A 119 12.39 3.80 1.36
N SER A 120 13.14 3.56 2.44
CA SER A 120 12.63 3.81 3.81
C SER A 120 12.36 5.29 4.05
N THR A 121 13.22 6.18 3.54
CA THR A 121 13.03 7.63 3.61
C THR A 121 11.85 8.09 2.76
N ALA A 122 11.64 7.51 1.58
CA ALA A 122 10.48 7.80 0.75
C ALA A 122 9.18 7.40 1.45
N ILE A 123 9.13 6.22 2.09
CA ILE A 123 7.98 5.79 2.90
C ILE A 123 7.75 6.78 4.06
N LEU A 124 8.79 7.15 4.79
CA LEU A 124 8.71 8.13 5.88
C LEU A 124 8.16 9.47 5.37
N PHE A 125 8.70 9.97 4.25
CA PHE A 125 8.30 11.24 3.65
C PHE A 125 6.82 11.25 3.26
N VAL A 126 6.35 10.24 2.51
CA VAL A 126 4.93 10.14 2.09
C VAL A 126 4.01 9.93 3.29
N THR A 127 4.51 9.35 4.39
CA THR A 127 3.75 9.16 5.63
C THR A 127 3.61 10.46 6.43
N VAL A 128 4.65 11.27 6.51
CA VAL A 128 4.66 12.54 7.27
C VAL A 128 4.05 13.69 6.48
N ARG A 129 4.38 13.79 5.18
CA ARG A 129 3.91 14.84 4.28
C ARG A 129 3.07 14.23 3.15
N PRO A 130 1.75 14.08 3.36
CA PRO A 130 0.88 13.60 2.30
C PRO A 130 0.85 14.63 1.16
N VAL A 131 1.36 14.23 -0.01
CA VAL A 131 1.32 15.07 -1.22
C VAL A 131 -0.04 14.89 -1.89
N THR A 132 -0.85 15.95 -1.92
CA THR A 132 -2.24 15.91 -2.42
C THR A 132 -2.35 15.65 -3.92
N SER A 133 -1.30 15.90 -4.69
CA SER A 133 -1.29 15.74 -6.15
C SER A 133 -0.94 14.33 -6.63
N LEU A 134 -0.40 13.47 -5.76
CA LEU A 134 -0.04 12.11 -6.13
C LEU A 134 -1.21 11.17 -5.86
N ASN A 135 -1.36 10.15 -6.72
CA ASN A 135 -2.18 8.98 -6.38
C ASN A 135 -1.49 8.21 -5.24
N ARG A 136 -1.65 8.74 -4.01
CA ARG A 136 -0.90 8.37 -2.81
C ARG A 136 -0.94 6.87 -2.57
N ARG A 137 -2.09 6.26 -2.83
CA ARG A 137 -2.29 4.82 -2.71
C ARG A 137 -1.40 4.03 -3.65
N LEU A 138 -1.41 4.36 -4.95
CA LEU A 138 -0.57 3.68 -5.93
C LEU A 138 0.91 3.79 -5.53
N TRP A 139 1.36 5.01 -5.23
CA TRP A 139 2.73 5.27 -4.83
C TRP A 139 3.12 4.55 -3.54
N MET A 140 2.24 4.54 -2.53
CA MET A 140 2.50 3.86 -1.28
C MET A 140 2.60 2.35 -1.45
N ASN A 141 1.69 1.75 -2.23
CA ASN A 141 1.74 0.32 -2.53
C ASN A 141 3.01 -0.05 -3.29
N SER A 142 3.39 0.75 -4.29
CA SER A 142 4.64 0.56 -5.02
C SER A 142 5.86 0.66 -4.10
N LEU A 143 5.91 1.66 -3.22
CA LEU A 143 7.00 1.81 -2.26
C LEU A 143 7.08 0.62 -1.29
N LEU A 144 5.95 0.12 -0.80
CA LEU A 144 5.90 -1.05 0.08
C LEU A 144 6.34 -2.34 -0.64
N LEU A 145 5.97 -2.52 -1.91
CA LEU A 145 6.43 -3.66 -2.71
C LEU A 145 7.93 -3.61 -2.97
N VAL A 146 8.47 -2.43 -3.31
CA VAL A 146 9.92 -2.26 -3.48
C VAL A 146 10.64 -2.46 -2.15
N HIS A 147 10.09 -1.95 -1.05
CA HIS A 147 10.60 -2.18 0.30
C HIS A 147 10.69 -3.67 0.61
N LEU A 148 9.64 -4.44 0.31
CA LEU A 148 9.63 -5.89 0.50
C LEU A 148 10.82 -6.57 -0.20
N VAL A 149 11.08 -6.22 -1.46
CA VAL A 149 12.19 -6.80 -2.24
C VAL A 149 13.55 -6.41 -1.67
N VAL A 150 13.74 -5.12 -1.35
CA VAL A 150 15.01 -4.61 -0.80
C VAL A 150 15.31 -5.21 0.57
N PHE A 151 14.31 -5.36 1.42
CA PHE A 151 14.47 -5.92 2.76
C PHE A 151 14.52 -7.44 2.78
N PHE A 152 13.99 -8.11 1.75
CA PHE A 152 14.27 -9.53 1.53
C PHE A 152 15.75 -9.76 1.22
N TYR A 153 16.39 -8.91 0.40
CA TYR A 153 17.85 -8.99 0.23
C TYR A 153 18.59 -8.66 1.54
N GLY A 154 18.09 -7.68 2.31
CA GLY A 154 18.61 -7.37 3.65
C GLY A 154 18.52 -8.55 4.63
N LEU A 155 17.47 -9.38 4.54
CA LEU A 155 17.34 -10.62 5.30
C LEU A 155 18.47 -11.60 4.95
N LEU A 156 18.80 -11.77 3.66
CA LEU A 156 19.90 -12.63 3.23
C LEU A 156 21.24 -12.15 3.78
N LEU A 157 21.50 -10.84 3.69
CA LEU A 157 22.69 -10.23 4.30
C LEU A 157 22.72 -10.43 5.83
N ALA A 158 21.58 -10.32 6.50
CA ALA A 158 21.51 -10.54 7.94
C ALA A 158 21.80 -12.01 8.30
N THR A 159 21.30 -12.97 7.53
CA THR A 159 21.53 -14.40 7.78
C THR A 159 22.98 -14.82 7.59
N ASP A 160 23.69 -14.16 6.67
CA ASP A 160 25.09 -14.44 6.35
C ASP A 160 26.05 -14.01 7.47
N LEU A 161 25.63 -13.11 8.37
CA LEU A 161 26.46 -12.63 9.47
C LEU A 161 26.87 -13.75 10.46
N LEU A 162 27.97 -13.54 11.18
CA LEU A 162 28.38 -14.43 12.27
C LEU A 162 27.40 -14.35 13.45
N ARG A 163 27.24 -15.48 14.15
CA ARG A 163 26.51 -15.50 15.43
C ARG A 163 27.31 -14.73 16.50
N PRO A 164 26.65 -13.95 17.38
CA PRO A 164 25.19 -13.90 17.60
C PRO A 164 24.43 -12.84 16.77
N TYR A 165 25.13 -12.00 16.00
CA TYR A 165 24.53 -10.85 15.30
C TYR A 165 23.47 -11.25 14.28
N SER A 166 23.73 -12.34 13.53
CA SER A 166 22.80 -12.87 12.53
C SER A 166 21.41 -13.15 13.11
N THR A 167 21.31 -13.86 14.24
CA THR A 167 20.01 -14.24 14.82
C THR A 167 19.10 -13.04 15.10
N GLY A 168 19.64 -12.00 15.75
CA GLY A 168 18.84 -10.82 16.12
C GLY A 168 18.39 -10.02 14.88
N LEU A 169 19.31 -9.78 13.94
CA LEU A 169 19.02 -9.04 12.72
C LEU A 169 18.07 -9.81 11.81
N THR A 170 18.21 -11.12 11.69
CA THR A 170 17.27 -11.97 10.94
C THR A 170 15.86 -11.89 11.49
N ILE A 171 15.67 -11.92 12.83
CA ILE A 171 14.34 -11.78 13.45
C ILE A 171 13.74 -10.41 13.12
N ILE A 172 14.52 -9.33 13.24
CA ILE A 172 14.06 -7.97 12.89
C ILE A 172 13.68 -7.89 11.40
N ALA A 173 14.49 -8.47 10.51
CA ALA A 173 14.22 -8.50 9.07
C ALA A 173 12.89 -9.21 8.77
N LEU A 174 12.63 -10.37 9.40
CA LEU A 174 11.37 -11.09 9.24
C LEU A 174 10.17 -10.27 9.74
N ILE A 175 10.30 -9.58 10.88
CA ILE A 175 9.26 -8.68 11.38
C ILE A 175 8.98 -7.55 10.37
N LEU A 176 10.02 -6.93 9.81
CA LEU A 176 9.88 -5.86 8.82
C LEU A 176 9.20 -6.36 7.53
N ILE A 177 9.57 -7.54 7.04
CA ILE A 177 8.96 -8.18 5.87
C ILE A 177 7.48 -8.47 6.13
N VAL A 178 7.15 -9.12 7.26
CA VAL A 178 5.77 -9.42 7.63
C VAL A 178 4.94 -8.15 7.79
N LEU A 179 5.47 -7.12 8.47
CA LEU A 179 4.82 -5.83 8.62
C LEU A 179 4.56 -5.17 7.26
N SER A 180 5.54 -5.21 6.35
CA SER A 180 5.38 -4.68 4.98
C SER A 180 4.29 -5.43 4.21
N ILE A 181 4.24 -6.76 4.30
CA ILE A 181 3.15 -7.57 3.70
C ILE A 181 1.79 -7.17 4.25
N ILE A 182 1.65 -7.07 5.58
CA ILE A 182 0.41 -6.64 6.24
C ILE A 182 -0.01 -5.27 5.71
N LEU A 183 0.93 -4.33 5.59
CA LEU A 183 0.67 -2.98 5.09
C LEU A 183 0.24 -2.99 3.62
N VAL A 184 0.90 -3.75 2.74
CA VAL A 184 0.49 -3.93 1.33
C VAL A 184 -0.95 -4.44 1.23
N TYR A 185 -1.30 -5.48 1.97
CA TYR A 185 -2.67 -6.01 1.96
C TYR A 185 -3.66 -5.00 2.51
N ARG A 186 -3.31 -4.29 3.58
CA ARG A 186 -4.16 -3.28 4.19
C ARG A 186 -4.46 -2.14 3.23
N THR A 187 -3.43 -1.52 2.67
CA THR A 187 -3.56 -0.38 1.76
C THR A 187 -4.21 -0.76 0.42
N THR A 188 -4.08 -2.02 -0.01
CA THR A 188 -4.67 -2.48 -1.28
C THR A 188 -6.11 -2.98 -1.14
N ILE A 189 -6.45 -3.74 -0.09
CA ILE A 189 -7.75 -4.41 0.05
C ILE A 189 -8.72 -3.63 0.93
N TYR A 190 -8.27 -3.12 2.07
CA TYR A 190 -9.16 -2.51 3.06
C TYR A 190 -9.47 -1.07 2.71
N ASP A 191 -8.46 -0.32 2.27
CA ASP A 191 -8.64 1.07 1.86
C ASP A 191 -9.34 1.19 0.49
N PHE A 192 -9.83 0.07 -0.12
CA PHE A 192 -10.45 0.08 -1.44
C PHE A 192 -11.92 0.46 -1.33
N PRO A 193 -12.29 1.68 -1.77
CA PRO A 193 -13.66 2.14 -1.73
C PRO A 193 -14.33 1.53 -2.94
N SER A 194 -15.39 0.80 -2.70
CA SER A 194 -16.21 0.33 -3.80
C SER A 194 -17.66 0.35 -3.39
N GLU A 195 -18.09 1.42 -2.72
CA GLU A 195 -19.53 1.61 -2.49
C GLU A 195 -20.28 1.67 -3.83
N ARG A 196 -19.64 2.11 -4.93
CA ARG A 196 -20.21 2.04 -6.29
C ARG A 196 -20.02 0.72 -7.04
N GLN A 197 -19.17 -0.21 -6.60
CA GLN A 197 -19.13 -1.53 -7.22
C GLN A 197 -20.12 -2.46 -6.52
N LEU A 198 -21.22 -2.76 -7.22
CA LEU A 198 -22.18 -3.82 -6.87
C LEU A 198 -21.51 -5.15 -6.49
N LEU A 199 -20.29 -5.41 -6.97
CA LEU A 199 -19.49 -6.62 -6.73
C LEU A 199 -18.29 -6.40 -5.77
N ARG A 200 -18.45 -5.58 -4.73
CA ARG A 200 -17.39 -5.28 -3.73
C ARG A 200 -16.66 -6.50 -3.17
N LYS A 201 -17.38 -7.60 -2.90
CA LYS A 201 -16.80 -8.83 -2.35
C LYS A 201 -15.90 -9.54 -3.36
N ASP A 202 -16.30 -9.58 -4.63
CA ASP A 202 -15.56 -10.27 -5.69
C ASP A 202 -14.31 -9.48 -6.08
N ALA A 203 -14.41 -8.15 -6.17
CA ALA A 203 -13.25 -7.28 -6.41
C ALA A 203 -12.17 -7.47 -5.33
N LYS A 204 -12.55 -7.50 -4.04
CA LYS A 204 -11.60 -7.76 -2.94
C LYS A 204 -10.92 -9.11 -3.05
N ARG A 205 -11.67 -10.18 -3.36
CA ARG A 205 -11.13 -11.53 -3.56
C ARG A 205 -10.17 -11.58 -4.75
N LEU A 206 -10.54 -10.96 -5.86
CA LEU A 206 -9.72 -10.91 -7.06
C LEU A 206 -8.44 -10.11 -6.85
N HIS A 207 -8.49 -8.97 -6.16
CA HIS A 207 -7.29 -8.24 -5.76
C HIS A 207 -6.39 -9.10 -4.87
N PHE A 208 -6.95 -9.77 -3.86
CA PHE A 208 -6.18 -10.66 -2.99
C PHE A 208 -5.42 -11.71 -3.80
N ILE A 209 -6.13 -12.48 -4.64
CA ILE A 209 -5.52 -13.55 -5.44
C ILE A 209 -4.45 -12.98 -6.39
N ASN A 210 -4.71 -11.86 -7.07
CA ASN A 210 -3.75 -11.29 -8.00
C ASN A 210 -2.51 -10.73 -7.31
N ILE A 211 -2.64 -10.11 -6.14
CA ILE A 211 -1.49 -9.62 -5.37
C ILE A 211 -0.63 -10.79 -4.91
N THR A 212 -1.24 -11.84 -4.34
CA THR A 212 -0.51 -13.04 -3.91
C THR A 212 0.21 -13.69 -5.10
N THR A 213 -0.50 -13.86 -6.22
CA THR A 213 0.06 -14.43 -7.44
C THR A 213 1.15 -13.55 -8.03
N GLY A 214 0.99 -12.23 -7.99
CA GLY A 214 1.96 -11.25 -8.48
C GLY A 214 3.25 -11.27 -7.68
N ILE A 215 3.17 -11.29 -6.34
CA ILE A 215 4.33 -11.44 -5.45
C ILE A 215 5.09 -12.73 -5.79
N PHE A 216 4.37 -13.83 -5.98
CA PHE A 216 4.97 -15.11 -6.34
C PHE A 216 5.67 -15.07 -7.71
N ILE A 217 5.00 -14.54 -8.75
CA ILE A 217 5.59 -14.41 -10.09
C ILE A 217 6.84 -13.53 -10.04
N VAL A 218 6.79 -12.38 -9.37
CA VAL A 218 7.95 -11.47 -9.24
C VAL A 218 9.11 -12.19 -8.56
N PHE A 219 8.85 -12.92 -7.48
CA PHE A 219 9.88 -13.69 -6.77
C PHE A 219 10.55 -14.74 -7.68
N VAL A 220 9.74 -15.55 -8.37
CA VAL A 220 10.24 -16.58 -9.31
C VAL A 220 11.01 -15.95 -10.46
N THR A 221 10.49 -14.88 -11.06
CA THR A 221 11.18 -14.15 -12.14
C THR A 221 12.51 -13.57 -11.68
N LEU A 222 12.58 -12.98 -10.47
CA LEU A 222 13.82 -12.46 -9.92
C LEU A 222 14.85 -13.57 -9.66
N PHE A 223 14.42 -14.73 -9.18
CA PHE A 223 15.29 -15.90 -9.02
C PHE A 223 15.92 -16.33 -10.35
N PHE A 224 15.11 -16.46 -11.40
CA PHE A 224 15.62 -16.83 -12.73
C PHE A 224 16.48 -15.74 -13.36
N LEU A 225 16.16 -14.46 -13.16
CA LEU A 225 17.01 -13.35 -13.61
C LEU A 225 18.36 -13.39 -12.92
N TRP A 226 18.40 -13.62 -11.61
CA TRP A 226 19.64 -13.77 -10.87
C TRP A 226 20.48 -14.95 -11.40
N ALA A 227 19.87 -16.13 -11.58
CA ALA A 227 20.55 -17.28 -12.16
C ALA A 227 21.06 -16.99 -13.58
N PHE A 228 20.24 -16.35 -14.42
CA PHE A 228 20.64 -15.95 -15.76
C PHE A 228 21.84 -15.01 -15.75
N LEU A 229 21.88 -14.00 -14.87
CA LEU A 229 23.02 -13.09 -14.76
C LEU A 229 24.32 -13.80 -14.37
N TRP A 230 24.24 -14.92 -13.63
CA TRP A 230 25.41 -15.68 -13.23
C TRP A 230 25.94 -16.60 -14.35
N PHE A 231 25.05 -17.22 -15.13
CA PHE A 231 25.42 -18.25 -16.09
C PHE A 231 25.42 -17.80 -17.56
N ALA A 232 24.70 -16.74 -17.90
CA ALA A 232 24.58 -16.29 -19.28
C ALA A 232 25.74 -15.39 -19.72
N PRO A 233 26.15 -15.44 -20.99
CA PRO A 233 27.08 -14.48 -21.56
C PRO A 233 26.57 -13.05 -21.40
N ALA A 234 27.46 -12.12 -21.04
CA ALA A 234 27.13 -10.71 -20.88
C ALA A 234 26.46 -10.15 -22.15
N GLY A 235 25.31 -9.49 -21.99
CA GLY A 235 24.59 -8.81 -23.08
C GLY A 235 23.61 -9.68 -23.88
N SER A 236 23.37 -10.94 -23.51
CA SER A 236 22.35 -11.76 -24.18
C SER A 236 20.94 -11.18 -23.96
N PRO A 237 20.16 -10.87 -25.01
CA PRO A 237 18.81 -10.28 -24.89
C PRO A 237 17.77 -11.26 -24.32
N VAL A 238 18.15 -12.53 -24.10
CA VAL A 238 17.28 -13.57 -23.54
C VAL A 238 16.74 -13.19 -22.16
N PHE A 239 17.40 -12.30 -21.42
CA PHE A 239 16.87 -11.80 -20.13
C PHE A 239 15.50 -11.11 -20.29
N LEU A 240 15.19 -10.52 -21.44
CA LEU A 240 13.88 -9.88 -21.69
C LEU A 240 12.75 -10.91 -21.72
N ILE A 241 13.04 -12.14 -22.16
CA ILE A 241 12.06 -13.24 -22.16
C ILE A 241 11.67 -13.60 -20.72
N LEU A 242 12.59 -13.48 -19.76
CA LEU A 242 12.30 -13.73 -18.35
C LEU A 242 11.34 -12.70 -17.74
N LEU A 243 11.11 -11.55 -18.39
CA LEU A 243 10.14 -10.54 -17.96
C LEU A 243 8.72 -10.79 -18.49
N ILE A 244 8.54 -11.72 -19.45
CA ILE A 244 7.22 -12.06 -20.03
C ILE A 244 6.20 -12.46 -18.95
N PRO A 245 6.52 -13.29 -17.94
CA PRO A 245 5.57 -13.64 -16.89
C PRO A 245 5.00 -12.43 -16.14
N ILE A 246 5.83 -11.43 -15.85
CA ILE A 246 5.40 -10.17 -15.21
C ILE A 246 4.47 -9.40 -16.15
N GLY A 247 4.84 -9.22 -17.42
CA GLY A 247 4.02 -8.52 -18.40
C GLY A 247 2.66 -9.19 -18.62
N SER A 248 2.65 -10.52 -18.73
CA SER A 248 1.44 -11.33 -18.86
C SER A 248 0.53 -11.20 -17.63
N TRP A 249 1.11 -11.21 -16.42
CA TRP A 249 0.38 -10.98 -15.17
C TRP A 249 -0.29 -9.60 -15.12
N ILE A 250 0.46 -8.52 -15.44
CA ILE A 250 -0.08 -7.15 -15.46
C ILE A 250 -1.25 -7.04 -16.45
N LEU A 251 -1.10 -7.60 -17.65
CA LEU A 251 -2.13 -7.59 -18.68
C LEU A 251 -3.38 -8.35 -18.24
N SER A 252 -3.20 -9.57 -17.72
CA SER A 252 -4.28 -10.41 -17.19
C SER A 252 -5.06 -9.69 -16.10
N TYR A 253 -4.36 -9.13 -15.11
CA TYR A 253 -4.96 -8.40 -14.01
C TYR A 253 -5.74 -7.16 -14.49
N THR A 254 -5.17 -6.39 -15.41
CA THR A 254 -5.84 -5.22 -16.01
C THR A 254 -7.14 -5.63 -16.70
N LEU A 255 -7.10 -6.72 -17.48
CA LEU A 255 -8.27 -7.26 -18.18
C LEU A 255 -9.35 -7.72 -17.19
N GLN A 256 -8.97 -8.39 -16.10
CA GLN A 256 -9.90 -8.81 -15.05
C GLN A 256 -10.61 -7.61 -14.42
N MET A 257 -9.89 -6.53 -14.11
CA MET A 257 -10.48 -5.32 -13.54
C MET A 257 -11.46 -4.63 -14.51
N VAL A 258 -11.13 -4.60 -15.81
CA VAL A 258 -12.03 -4.09 -16.85
C VAL A 258 -13.29 -4.95 -16.98
N LEU A 259 -13.18 -6.27 -16.88
CA LEU A 259 -14.32 -7.19 -16.94
C LEU A 259 -15.22 -7.07 -15.70
N LEU A 260 -14.63 -6.94 -14.52
CA LEU A 260 -15.33 -6.65 -13.26
C LEU A 260 -16.14 -5.36 -13.34
N ALA A 261 -15.54 -4.29 -13.88
CA ALA A 261 -16.24 -3.02 -14.08
C ALA A 261 -17.43 -3.15 -15.05
N LYS A 262 -17.34 -4.06 -16.03
CA LYS A 262 -18.44 -4.43 -16.95
C LYS A 262 -19.39 -5.50 -16.38
N GLN A 263 -19.30 -5.83 -15.09
CA GLN A 263 -20.10 -6.86 -14.39
C GLN A 263 -19.97 -8.29 -14.96
N LYS A 264 -18.91 -8.57 -15.74
CA LYS A 264 -18.64 -9.89 -16.35
C LYS A 264 -17.83 -10.79 -15.41
N LYS A 265 -18.38 -11.10 -14.23
CA LYS A 265 -17.65 -11.81 -13.15
C LYS A 265 -17.11 -13.18 -13.56
N THR A 266 -17.87 -13.96 -14.33
CA THR A 266 -17.48 -15.32 -14.75
C THR A 266 -16.19 -15.30 -15.57
N TRP A 267 -16.06 -14.36 -16.49
CA TRP A 267 -14.86 -14.16 -17.30
C TRP A 267 -13.67 -13.68 -16.47
N ALA A 268 -13.89 -12.78 -15.51
CA ALA A 268 -12.82 -12.35 -14.62
C ALA A 268 -12.25 -13.53 -13.81
N TYR A 269 -13.11 -14.38 -13.24
CA TYR A 269 -12.68 -15.59 -12.52
C TYR A 269 -12.06 -16.66 -13.42
N ALA A 270 -12.55 -16.83 -14.65
CA ALA A 270 -11.96 -17.77 -15.61
C ALA A 270 -10.51 -17.41 -15.95
N ILE A 271 -10.21 -16.11 -16.13
CA ILE A 271 -8.84 -15.64 -16.37
C ILE A 271 -7.94 -15.94 -15.17
N VAL A 272 -8.42 -15.67 -13.95
CA VAL A 272 -7.67 -15.95 -12.70
C VAL A 272 -7.37 -17.43 -12.58
N PHE A 273 -8.38 -18.27 -12.78
CA PHE A 273 -8.24 -19.72 -12.72
C PHE A 273 -7.21 -20.20 -13.74
N LEU A 274 -7.32 -19.77 -15.01
CA LEU A 274 -6.38 -20.12 -16.06
C LEU A 274 -4.95 -19.69 -15.70
N GLN A 275 -4.77 -18.46 -15.23
CA GLN A 275 -3.47 -17.94 -14.81
C GLN A 275 -2.86 -18.76 -13.66
N THR A 276 -3.65 -19.05 -12.62
CA THR A 276 -3.18 -19.88 -11.50
C THR A 276 -2.88 -21.32 -11.93
N ALA A 277 -3.68 -21.90 -12.81
CA ALA A 277 -3.48 -23.24 -13.34
C ALA A 277 -2.19 -23.34 -14.17
N ILE A 278 -1.88 -22.33 -15.00
CA ILE A 278 -0.62 -22.27 -15.76
C ILE A 278 0.58 -22.26 -14.82
N ILE A 279 0.53 -21.45 -13.75
CA ILE A 279 1.63 -21.38 -12.77
C ILE A 279 1.80 -22.72 -12.06
N MET A 280 0.70 -23.33 -11.59
CA MET A 280 0.73 -24.64 -10.93
C MET A 280 1.23 -25.75 -11.86
N ALA A 281 0.83 -25.73 -13.13
CA ALA A 281 1.30 -26.68 -14.13
C ALA A 281 2.80 -26.51 -14.42
N ALA A 282 3.29 -25.27 -14.51
CA ALA A 282 4.72 -24.99 -14.69
C ALA A 282 5.55 -25.49 -13.50
N ILE A 283 5.07 -25.27 -12.27
CA ILE A 283 5.71 -25.79 -11.05
C ILE A 283 5.71 -27.32 -11.05
N ALA A 284 4.56 -27.95 -11.31
CA ALA A 284 4.44 -29.41 -11.34
C ALA A 284 5.35 -30.04 -12.39
N PHE A 285 5.38 -29.48 -13.60
CA PHE A 285 6.29 -29.92 -14.67
C PHE A 285 7.76 -29.81 -14.24
N TRP A 286 8.15 -28.71 -13.61
CA TRP A 286 9.51 -28.54 -13.12
C TRP A 286 9.89 -29.58 -12.06
N PHE A 287 9.00 -29.86 -11.10
CA PHE A 287 9.21 -30.91 -10.10
C PHE A 287 9.35 -32.31 -10.71
N ILE A 288 8.50 -32.67 -11.69
CA ILE A 288 8.53 -33.99 -12.34
C ILE A 288 9.81 -34.23 -13.15
N ASN A 289 10.43 -33.18 -13.69
CA ASN A 289 11.66 -33.34 -14.49
C ASN A 289 12.94 -33.34 -13.65
N ILE A 290 12.87 -32.90 -12.39
CA ILE A 290 14.03 -32.84 -11.49
C ILE A 290 14.15 -34.09 -10.61
N PHE A 291 13.03 -34.74 -10.28
CA PHE A 291 12.97 -35.93 -9.43
C PHE A 291 12.54 -37.15 -10.25
#